data_AF-A0A9P6EWI5-F1
#
_entry.id   AF-A0A9P6EWI5-F1
#
_cell.length_a   1.000
_cell.length_b   1.000
_cell.length_c   1.000
_cell.angle_alpha   90.00
_cell.angle_beta   90.00
_cell.angle_gamma   90.00
#
_symmetry.space_group_name_H-M   'P 1'
#
loop_
_entity.id
_entity.type
_entity.pdbx_description
1 polymer ?
#
loop_
_entity_poly.entity_id
_entity_poly.type
_entity_poly.pdbx_seq_one_letter_code
_entity_poly.pdbx_strand_id
1 'polypeptide(L)'
;MGVGKSYLSYFLAAKAYAERWLVLYMSDAGELDRDDENESALQVVKRFLALNKDILTGADLAMLLNDYDGTRNISRNAMSVIFGTLLKSRDRKTLLLVDEHGKLFEKEPYVPDRFKSLVPLKLYNWWGEDAKGSRVVFTGTAHAKYEMKILEESYRLRSVVFVGPLSRHVFSKLLDTYPPLAAPTIGEEIMTITNCVPRELVRLFAAVKDFSRSITIEDLQKWCKSRTTELLSIAEEYYDNRDLSRKERFYKALVKTFLGSTTTVDFEWDFLDLGLIYRCRVVGEIGTQHHILCRPAQKALLELFKNMPLPKAVKSRICDGSLNGDEFEEALYHHLICATQPIMLKATDLNGKKPNTIVLKFSHCDALQIGKTSLGSGYQDVLTRGYKGYPRFDFMLGPMFIQVSVSDFGRHNADSANVRKAFDNRDIKGTNQIERYLNDLYGPGHSATINKDNEFVVTKDGHPVSGFFIVYIRGSPGKPAHRDLVKQFPGVRHVSFEELRENLFKNIVT
;
A
#
# COMPACT_ATOMS: atom_id res chain seq x y z
N MET A 1 8.44 3.20 4.48
CA MET A 1 9.68 4.01 4.57
C MET A 1 9.52 5.33 3.83
N GLY A 2 10.26 6.39 4.19
CA GLY A 2 10.32 7.63 3.39
C GLY A 2 9.08 8.56 3.42
N VAL A 3 8.10 8.27 4.28
CA VAL A 3 6.83 9.01 4.43
C VAL A 3 6.90 10.19 5.42
N GLY A 4 8.07 10.46 6.01
CA GLY A 4 8.27 11.56 6.96
C GLY A 4 8.24 11.19 8.44
N LYS A 5 8.40 9.91 8.81
CA LYS A 5 8.42 9.48 10.23
C LYS A 5 9.54 10.15 11.03
N SER A 6 10.76 10.17 10.50
CA SER A 6 11.90 10.85 11.13
C SER A 6 11.72 12.36 11.26
N TYR A 7 11.04 12.99 10.28
CA TYR A 7 10.68 14.41 10.39
C TYR A 7 9.66 14.65 11.51
N LEU A 8 8.61 13.82 11.60
CA LEU A 8 7.64 13.88 12.70
C LEU A 8 8.33 13.71 14.05
N SER A 9 9.28 12.78 14.15
CA SER A 9 10.10 12.56 15.32
C SER A 9 10.87 13.81 15.76
N TYR A 10 11.61 14.39 14.83
CA TYR A 10 12.33 15.64 15.07
C TYR A 10 11.39 16.77 15.49
N PHE A 11 10.26 16.93 14.80
CA PHE A 11 9.26 17.96 15.11
C PHE A 11 8.66 17.80 16.52
N LEU A 12 8.32 16.57 16.92
CA LEU A 12 7.81 16.28 18.26
C LEU A 12 8.84 16.59 19.35
N ALA A 13 10.10 16.21 19.13
CA ALA A 13 11.19 16.53 20.04
C ALA A 13 11.39 18.04 20.20
N ALA A 14 11.42 18.78 19.08
CA ALA A 14 11.54 20.24 19.09
C ALA A 14 10.38 20.91 19.81
N LYS A 15 9.14 20.45 19.58
CA LYS A 15 7.95 20.97 20.26
C LYS A 15 7.97 20.71 21.76
N ALA A 16 8.31 19.49 22.17
CA ALA A 16 8.40 19.13 23.59
C ALA A 16 9.47 19.96 24.31
N TYR A 17 10.64 20.15 23.68
CA TYR A 17 11.70 21.01 24.20
C TYR A 17 11.23 22.48 24.34
N ALA A 18 10.57 23.03 23.32
CA ALA A 18 10.03 24.40 23.36
C ALA A 18 8.99 24.60 24.49
N GLU A 19 8.25 23.55 24.85
CA GLU A 19 7.30 23.54 25.98
C GLU A 19 7.97 23.20 27.33
N ARG A 20 9.31 23.15 27.40
CA ARG A 20 10.10 22.82 28.60
C ARG A 20 9.86 21.41 29.16
N TRP A 21 9.52 20.45 28.32
CA TRP A 21 9.48 19.04 28.73
C TRP A 21 10.91 18.51 28.83
N LEU A 22 11.16 17.52 29.70
CA LEU A 22 12.41 16.77 29.57
C LEU A 22 12.36 15.89 28.33
N VAL A 23 13.37 16.00 27.48
CA VAL A 23 13.43 15.29 26.19
C VAL A 23 14.68 14.45 26.10
N LEU A 24 14.52 13.15 25.84
CA LEU A 24 15.59 12.32 25.29
C LEU A 24 15.25 12.00 23.85
N TYR A 25 15.94 12.63 22.90
CA TYR A 25 15.82 12.33 21.48
C TYR A 25 17.08 11.62 20.98
N MET A 26 16.90 10.44 20.38
CA MET A 26 17.93 9.69 19.67
C MET A 26 17.54 9.62 18.20
N SER A 27 18.27 10.35 17.35
CA SER A 27 18.04 10.39 15.91
C SER A 27 18.47 9.12 15.18
N ASP A 28 19.42 8.39 15.74
CA ASP A 28 19.89 7.10 15.22
C ASP A 28 20.18 6.15 16.38
N ALA A 29 19.28 5.19 16.61
CA ALA A 29 19.45 4.20 17.67
C ALA A 29 20.63 3.24 17.41
N GLY A 30 21.09 3.11 16.16
CA GLY A 30 22.24 2.28 15.81
C GLY A 30 23.53 2.73 16.50
N GLU A 31 23.61 3.98 16.95
CA GLU A 31 24.77 4.47 17.72
C GLU A 31 24.94 3.82 19.09
N LEU A 32 23.93 3.09 19.58
CA LEU A 32 23.98 2.29 20.80
C LEU A 32 24.48 0.86 20.56
N ASP A 33 24.67 0.44 19.31
CA ASP A 33 25.34 -0.82 18.99
C ASP A 33 26.86 -0.62 19.12
N ARG A 34 27.35 -0.73 20.36
CA ARG A 34 28.77 -0.66 20.72
C ARG A 34 29.24 -1.98 21.29
N ASP A 35 30.55 -2.17 21.30
CA ASP A 35 31.19 -3.33 21.94
C ASP A 35 31.13 -3.25 23.47
N ASP A 36 31.07 -2.02 24.03
CA ASP A 36 30.98 -1.77 25.47
C ASP A 36 29.68 -1.06 25.88
N GLU A 37 29.11 -1.51 27.00
CA GLU A 37 27.90 -0.95 27.59
C GLU A 37 28.12 0.50 28.05
N ASN A 38 29.33 0.82 28.52
CA ASN A 38 29.61 2.16 29.02
C ASN A 38 29.65 3.19 27.89
N GLU A 39 30.15 2.81 26.72
CA GLU A 39 30.10 3.67 25.54
C GLU A 39 28.66 3.96 25.14
N SER A 40 27.82 2.92 25.10
CA SER A 40 26.39 3.06 24.82
C SER A 40 25.69 3.95 25.85
N ALA A 41 26.00 3.77 27.14
CA ALA A 41 25.45 4.59 28.21
C ALA A 41 25.92 6.05 28.11
N LEU A 42 27.19 6.28 27.79
CA LEU A 42 27.74 7.61 27.59
C LEU A 42 27.04 8.33 26.42
N GLN A 43 26.70 7.62 25.35
CA GLN A 43 25.94 8.16 24.23
C GLN A 43 24.54 8.65 24.64
N VAL A 44 23.85 7.90 25.51
CA VAL A 44 22.54 8.32 26.05
C VAL A 44 22.68 9.53 26.96
N VAL A 45 23.63 9.49 27.91
CA VAL A 45 23.84 10.57 28.89
C VAL A 45 24.23 11.88 28.21
N LYS A 46 25.17 11.83 27.25
CA LYS A 46 25.60 13.03 26.49
C LYS A 46 24.41 13.70 25.79
N ARG A 47 23.55 12.93 25.12
CA ARG A 47 22.36 13.46 24.44
C ARG A 47 21.37 14.06 25.41
N PHE A 48 21.08 13.35 26.51
CA PHE A 48 20.16 13.82 27.53
C PHE A 48 20.63 15.15 28.13
N LEU A 49 21.89 15.25 28.54
CA LEU A 49 22.43 16.49 29.10
C LEU A 49 22.45 17.62 28.07
N ALA A 50 22.86 17.34 26.83
CA ALA A 50 22.91 18.35 25.78
C ALA A 50 21.55 19.00 25.49
N LEU A 51 20.48 18.18 25.48
CA LEU A 51 19.11 18.65 25.21
C LEU A 51 18.43 19.32 26.40
N ASN A 52 18.86 19.03 27.64
CA ASN A 52 18.13 19.45 28.85
C ASN A 52 18.97 20.30 29.81
N LYS A 53 20.18 20.74 29.44
CA LYS A 53 21.07 21.51 30.33
C LYS A 53 20.44 22.77 30.92
N ASP A 54 19.49 23.37 30.21
CA ASP A 54 18.74 24.56 30.56
C ASP A 54 17.39 24.27 31.25
N ILE A 55 16.98 23.00 31.29
CA ILE A 55 15.73 22.52 31.90
C ILE A 55 16.01 21.79 33.23
N LEU A 56 17.14 21.09 33.34
CA LEU A 56 17.52 20.32 34.52
C LEU A 56 17.77 21.22 35.73
N THR A 57 17.25 20.80 36.88
CA THR A 57 17.50 21.46 38.16
C THR A 57 18.79 20.94 38.82
N GLY A 58 19.30 21.67 39.83
CA GLY A 58 20.41 21.17 40.64
C GLY A 58 20.11 19.84 41.32
N ALA A 59 18.85 19.60 41.72
CA ALA A 59 18.42 18.33 42.30
C ALA A 59 18.47 17.19 41.25
N ASP A 60 18.04 17.44 40.01
CA ASP A 60 18.13 16.45 38.93
C ASP A 60 19.60 16.08 38.64
N LEU A 61 20.50 17.07 38.61
CA LEU A 61 21.93 16.84 38.41
C LEU A 61 22.54 16.04 39.56
N ALA A 62 22.16 16.33 40.81
CA ALA A 62 22.59 15.54 41.95
C ALA A 62 22.13 14.08 41.86
N MET A 63 20.89 13.84 41.38
CA MET A 63 20.39 12.48 41.16
C MET A 63 21.20 11.71 40.10
N LEU A 64 21.63 12.37 39.01
CA LEU A 64 22.46 11.74 37.99
C LEU A 64 23.85 11.33 38.50
N LEU A 65 24.34 12.00 39.54
CA LEU A 65 25.61 11.73 40.20
C LEU A 65 25.47 10.77 41.41
N ASN A 66 24.24 10.42 41.79
CA ASN A 66 23.97 9.62 42.97
C ASN A 66 24.61 8.22 42.84
N ASP A 67 25.18 7.70 43.93
CA ASP A 67 25.94 6.45 43.98
C ASP A 67 27.23 6.41 43.12
N TYR A 68 27.78 7.56 42.71
CA TYR A 68 29.14 7.63 42.18
C TYR A 68 30.16 7.64 43.32
N ASP A 69 30.75 6.48 43.58
CA ASP A 69 31.78 6.25 44.61
C ASP A 69 33.22 6.42 44.10
N GLY A 70 33.39 6.92 42.87
CA GLY A 70 34.70 7.04 42.20
C GLY A 70 35.23 5.73 41.60
N THR A 71 34.57 4.59 41.83
CA THR A 71 34.98 3.26 41.33
C THR A 71 34.04 2.68 40.27
N ARG A 72 32.78 3.14 40.23
CA ARG A 72 31.77 2.72 39.23
C ARG A 72 31.75 3.61 37.98
N ASN A 73 31.28 3.06 36.87
CA ASN A 73 31.10 3.83 35.64
C ASN A 73 29.90 4.78 35.75
N ILE A 74 30.18 6.08 35.87
CA ILE A 74 29.21 7.16 36.09
C ILE A 74 28.09 7.18 35.02
N SER A 75 28.41 6.80 33.78
CA SER A 75 27.47 6.87 32.65
C SER A 75 26.35 5.85 32.78
N ARG A 76 26.66 4.64 33.29
CA ARG A 76 25.66 3.58 33.47
C ARG A 76 24.66 3.92 34.57
N ASN A 77 25.15 4.46 35.68
CA ASN A 77 24.29 4.90 36.79
C ASN A 77 23.39 6.06 36.32
N ALA A 78 23.97 7.08 35.68
CA ALA A 78 23.22 8.19 35.14
C ALA A 78 22.13 7.73 34.15
N MET A 79 22.44 6.78 33.26
CA MET A 79 21.45 6.23 32.33
C MET A 79 20.30 5.51 33.04
N SER A 80 20.59 4.73 34.08
CA SER A 80 19.57 4.09 34.92
C SER A 80 18.63 5.12 35.55
N VAL A 81 19.18 6.23 36.05
CA VAL A 81 18.40 7.34 36.63
C VAL A 81 17.57 8.06 35.55
N ILE A 82 18.15 8.31 34.37
CA ILE A 82 17.45 8.94 33.24
C ILE A 82 16.20 8.12 32.86
N PHE A 83 16.37 6.84 32.58
CA PHE A 83 15.23 6.00 32.21
C PHE A 83 14.29 5.78 33.40
N GLY A 84 14.82 5.34 34.53
CA GLY A 84 14.07 4.83 35.68
C GLY A 84 13.28 5.90 36.43
N THR A 85 13.79 7.13 36.44
CA THR A 85 13.26 8.20 37.29
C THR A 85 12.93 9.45 36.49
N LEU A 86 13.89 10.03 35.78
CA LEU A 86 13.70 11.36 35.17
C LEU A 86 12.66 11.32 34.06
N LEU A 87 12.76 10.36 33.14
CA LEU A 87 11.83 10.19 32.03
C LEU A 87 10.50 9.54 32.44
N LYS A 88 10.43 8.89 33.60
CA LYS A 88 9.20 8.29 34.16
C LYS A 88 8.49 9.16 35.19
N SER A 89 8.88 10.43 35.29
CA SER A 89 8.34 11.32 36.31
C SER A 89 6.82 11.51 36.19
N ARG A 90 6.13 11.52 37.33
CA ARG A 90 4.69 11.84 37.41
C ARG A 90 4.42 13.33 37.50
N ASP A 91 5.42 14.10 37.92
CA ASP A 91 5.28 15.52 38.28
C ASP A 91 5.62 16.46 37.12
N ARG A 92 6.28 15.94 36.07
CA ARG A 92 6.63 16.71 34.87
C ARG A 92 6.34 15.92 33.60
N LYS A 93 6.10 16.66 32.53
CA LYS A 93 5.94 16.07 31.20
C LYS A 93 7.31 15.70 30.63
N THR A 94 7.40 14.52 30.04
CA THR A 94 8.64 14.01 29.46
C THR A 94 8.38 13.35 28.12
N LEU A 95 9.39 13.36 27.26
CA LEU A 95 9.36 12.69 25.96
C LEU A 95 10.64 11.90 25.76
N LEU A 96 10.52 10.57 25.64
CA LEU A 96 11.52 9.73 25.01
C LEU A 96 11.14 9.52 23.55
N LEU A 97 12.06 9.83 22.65
CA LEU A 97 11.89 9.56 21.24
C LEU A 97 13.13 8.86 20.67
N VAL A 98 12.90 7.71 20.06
CA VAL A 98 13.95 6.89 19.45
C VAL A 98 13.63 6.68 17.98
N ASP A 99 14.40 7.34 17.11
CA ASP A 99 14.37 7.14 15.66
C ASP A 99 15.42 6.10 15.23
N GLU A 100 15.19 5.51 14.06
CA GLU A 100 15.91 4.32 13.58
C GLU A 100 16.01 3.19 14.61
N HIS A 101 14.98 3.06 15.45
CA HIS A 101 14.90 2.10 16.56
C HIS A 101 15.09 0.64 16.11
N GLY A 102 14.68 0.30 14.89
CA GLY A 102 14.85 -1.04 14.34
C GLY A 102 16.30 -1.52 14.26
N LYS A 103 17.27 -0.61 14.18
CA LYS A 103 18.70 -0.95 14.16
C LYS A 103 19.16 -1.71 15.40
N LEU A 104 18.50 -1.46 16.55
CA LEU A 104 18.79 -2.19 17.80
C LEU A 104 18.48 -3.70 17.71
N PHE A 105 17.74 -4.12 16.68
CA PHE A 105 17.24 -5.47 16.51
C PHE A 105 17.70 -6.12 15.21
N GLU A 106 18.70 -5.57 14.51
CA GLU A 106 19.19 -6.15 13.26
C GLU A 106 19.84 -7.51 13.49
N LYS A 107 20.78 -7.59 14.44
CA LYS A 107 21.60 -8.78 14.73
C LYS A 107 21.34 -9.31 16.13
N GLU A 108 21.28 -10.64 16.26
CA GLU A 108 21.22 -11.31 17.56
C GLU A 108 22.64 -11.55 18.12
N PRO A 109 22.86 -11.44 19.44
CA PRO A 109 21.91 -10.95 20.44
C PRO A 109 21.60 -9.46 20.25
N TYR A 110 20.32 -9.07 20.37
CA TYR A 110 19.88 -7.69 20.16
C TYR A 110 20.56 -6.73 21.14
N VAL A 111 20.73 -5.46 20.77
CA VAL A 111 21.44 -4.47 21.60
C VAL A 111 20.90 -4.42 23.04
N PRO A 112 19.57 -4.38 23.28
CA PRO A 112 19.02 -4.37 24.63
C PRO A 112 19.17 -5.70 25.40
N ASP A 113 19.46 -6.80 24.70
CA ASP A 113 19.73 -8.10 25.33
C ASP A 113 21.20 -8.24 25.73
N ARG A 114 22.12 -7.63 24.97
CA ARG A 114 23.54 -7.51 25.36
C ARG A 114 23.71 -6.60 26.57
N PHE A 115 22.95 -5.50 26.63
CA PHE A 115 23.09 -4.47 27.67
C PHE A 115 21.80 -4.32 28.48
N LYS A 116 21.78 -4.86 29.70
CA LYS A 116 20.60 -4.84 30.59
C LYS A 116 20.08 -3.42 30.87
N SER A 117 20.97 -2.42 30.88
CA SER A 117 20.60 -1.02 31.10
C SER A 117 19.82 -0.39 29.93
N LEU A 118 19.81 -1.03 28.75
CA LEU A 118 19.03 -0.62 27.57
C LEU A 118 17.72 -1.39 27.38
N VAL A 119 17.37 -2.31 28.30
CA VAL A 119 16.08 -3.02 28.31
C VAL A 119 14.85 -2.09 28.14
N PRO A 120 14.81 -0.85 28.67
CA PRO A 120 13.71 0.08 28.42
C PRO A 120 13.43 0.37 26.93
N LEU A 121 14.41 0.16 26.04
CA LEU A 121 14.27 0.34 24.61
C LEU A 121 13.67 -0.90 23.90
N LYS A 122 13.67 -2.07 24.55
CA LYS A 122 13.04 -3.30 24.02
C LYS A 122 11.61 -3.45 24.53
N LEU A 123 11.41 -3.30 25.84
CA LEU A 123 10.16 -3.63 26.51
C LEU A 123 9.22 -2.42 26.58
N TYR A 124 8.19 -2.40 25.73
CA TYR A 124 7.23 -1.29 25.71
C TYR A 124 6.46 -1.15 27.04
N ASN A 125 6.07 -2.28 27.64
CA ASN A 125 5.39 -2.33 28.93
C ASN A 125 6.24 -1.78 30.09
N TRP A 126 7.57 -1.69 29.93
CA TRP A 126 8.46 -1.14 30.96
C TRP A 126 8.05 0.29 31.34
N TRP A 127 7.50 1.04 30.40
CA TRP A 127 7.10 2.44 30.61
C TRP A 127 5.83 2.58 31.44
N GLY A 128 4.96 1.58 31.45
CA GLY A 128 3.70 1.55 32.20
C GLY A 128 2.69 2.61 31.78
N GLU A 129 1.45 2.51 32.27
CA GLU A 129 0.39 3.50 32.02
C GLU A 129 0.28 4.57 33.13
N ASP A 130 0.92 4.32 34.29
CA ASP A 130 0.80 5.16 35.49
C ASP A 130 1.55 6.50 35.41
N ALA A 131 2.53 6.61 34.51
CA ALA A 131 3.32 7.82 34.32
C ALA A 131 2.57 8.82 33.42
N LYS A 132 1.53 9.46 33.97
CA LYS A 132 0.57 10.30 33.22
C LYS A 132 1.21 11.40 32.35
N GLY A 133 2.40 11.90 32.72
CA GLY A 133 3.16 12.92 31.98
C GLY A 133 4.18 12.40 30.97
N SER A 134 4.52 11.11 31.00
CA SER A 134 5.57 10.54 30.16
C SER A 134 5.04 10.07 28.80
N ARG A 135 5.77 10.34 27.73
CA ARG A 135 5.48 9.82 26.39
C ARG A 135 6.70 9.15 25.81
N VAL A 136 6.49 7.99 25.18
CA VAL A 136 7.53 7.22 24.52
C VAL A 136 7.13 6.92 23.09
N VAL A 137 8.00 7.27 22.15
CA VAL A 137 7.79 7.06 20.73
C VAL A 137 9.00 6.32 20.17
N PHE A 138 8.74 5.15 19.61
CA PHE A 138 9.72 4.40 18.82
C PHE A 138 9.34 4.50 17.35
N THR A 139 10.33 4.79 16.50
CA THR A 139 10.14 4.81 15.06
C THR A 139 11.43 4.45 14.34
N GLY A 140 11.36 4.28 13.04
CA GLY A 140 12.52 4.03 12.21
C GLY A 140 12.16 3.76 10.76
N THR A 141 13.16 3.72 9.90
CA THR A 141 12.98 3.40 8.48
C THR A 141 12.54 1.94 8.37
N ALA A 142 13.32 1.01 8.94
CA ALA A 142 12.94 -0.39 9.13
C ALA A 142 12.48 -0.60 10.58
N HIS A 143 11.23 -0.99 10.80
CA HIS A 143 10.65 -1.14 12.15
C HIS A 143 9.65 -2.30 12.25
N ALA A 144 9.36 -2.96 11.13
CA ALA A 144 8.42 -4.07 11.11
C ALA A 144 8.93 -5.26 11.93
N LYS A 145 10.26 -5.50 11.97
CA LYS A 145 10.84 -6.56 12.82
C LYS A 145 10.45 -6.39 14.29
N TYR A 146 10.69 -5.20 14.84
CA TYR A 146 10.35 -4.90 16.24
C TYR A 146 8.86 -5.08 16.48
N GLU A 147 8.03 -4.46 15.65
CA GLU A 147 6.57 -4.55 15.77
C GLU A 147 6.07 -6.01 15.74
N MET A 148 6.51 -6.81 14.78
CA MET A 148 5.92 -8.12 14.50
C MET A 148 6.54 -9.26 15.31
N LYS A 149 7.81 -9.13 15.73
CA LYS A 149 8.54 -10.19 16.44
C LYS A 149 8.77 -9.90 17.91
N ILE A 150 8.77 -8.63 18.33
CA ILE A 150 9.22 -8.22 19.67
C ILE A 150 8.08 -7.57 20.46
N LEU A 151 7.31 -6.68 19.83
CA LEU A 151 6.19 -6.03 20.48
C LEU A 151 5.05 -7.04 20.71
N GLU A 152 4.64 -7.17 21.97
CA GLU A 152 3.50 -7.99 22.37
C GLU A 152 2.20 -7.56 21.66
N GLU A 153 1.37 -8.55 21.29
CA GLU A 153 0.16 -8.33 20.48
C GLU A 153 -0.83 -7.34 21.12
N SER A 154 -0.97 -7.38 22.44
CA SER A 154 -1.86 -6.51 23.21
C SER A 154 -1.52 -5.02 23.02
N TYR A 155 -0.23 -4.69 22.96
CA TYR A 155 0.25 -3.33 22.72
C TYR A 155 0.26 -2.98 21.23
N ARG A 156 0.51 -3.95 20.34
CA ARG A 156 0.48 -3.73 18.89
C ARG A 156 -0.86 -3.17 18.40
N LEU A 157 -1.96 -3.63 19.00
CA LEU A 157 -3.30 -3.16 18.64
C LEU A 157 -3.58 -1.73 19.12
N ARG A 158 -3.03 -1.31 20.26
CA ARG A 158 -3.36 0.00 20.89
C ARG A 158 -2.32 1.09 20.62
N SER A 159 -1.08 0.73 20.33
CA SER A 159 0.07 1.65 20.41
C SER A 159 0.73 1.92 19.05
N VAL A 160 0.44 1.09 18.03
CA VAL A 160 1.04 1.26 16.69
C VAL A 160 0.26 2.28 15.90
N VAL A 161 0.96 3.34 15.47
CA VAL A 161 0.44 4.36 14.56
C VAL A 161 1.05 4.15 13.18
N PHE A 162 0.20 3.85 12.20
CA PHE A 162 0.63 3.75 10.81
C PHE A 162 0.68 5.13 10.15
N VAL A 163 1.81 5.43 9.51
CA VAL A 163 2.01 6.67 8.75
C VAL A 163 2.07 6.32 7.27
N GLY A 164 1.14 6.87 6.49
CA GLY A 164 1.09 6.76 5.03
C GLY A 164 1.69 7.98 4.34
N PRO A 165 1.60 8.04 3.00
CA PRO A 165 1.98 9.23 2.23
C PRO A 165 1.23 10.49 2.65
N LEU A 166 1.78 11.65 2.32
CA LEU A 166 1.15 12.93 2.64
C LEU A 166 -0.15 13.13 1.85
N SER A 167 -1.07 13.93 2.39
CA SER A 167 -2.21 14.39 1.60
C SER A 167 -1.73 15.24 0.41
N ARG A 168 -2.44 15.19 -0.72
CA ARG A 168 -2.12 16.02 -1.90
C ARG A 168 -1.98 17.50 -1.55
N HIS A 169 -2.84 18.03 -0.68
CA HIS A 169 -2.77 19.42 -0.25
C HIS A 169 -1.47 19.76 0.47
N VAL A 170 -1.05 18.93 1.43
CA VAL A 170 0.20 19.15 2.17
C VAL A 170 1.42 18.92 1.27
N PHE A 171 1.36 17.91 0.40
CA PHE A 171 2.44 17.61 -0.53
C PHE A 171 2.60 18.71 -1.60
N SER A 172 1.52 19.30 -2.09
CA SER A 172 1.57 20.45 -3.00
C SER A 172 2.33 21.63 -2.38
N LYS A 173 2.08 21.95 -1.10
CA LYS A 173 2.86 22.98 -0.39
C LYS A 173 4.34 22.63 -0.25
N LEU A 174 4.67 21.35 -0.07
CA LEU A 174 6.06 20.89 -0.08
C LEU A 174 6.65 21.01 -1.49
N LEU A 175 5.89 20.72 -2.53
CA LEU A 175 6.33 20.84 -3.91
C LEU A 175 6.63 22.29 -4.30
N ASP A 176 5.87 23.26 -3.76
CA ASP A 176 6.11 24.69 -3.98
C ASP A 176 7.51 25.15 -3.52
N THR A 177 8.13 24.42 -2.58
CA THR A 177 9.54 24.69 -2.18
C THR A 177 10.56 24.20 -3.20
N TYR A 178 10.13 23.57 -4.30
CA TYR A 178 10.93 23.14 -5.43
C TYR A 178 10.44 23.83 -6.72
N PRO A 179 10.77 25.11 -6.94
CA PRO A 179 10.22 25.88 -8.07
C PRO A 179 10.34 25.20 -9.46
N PRO A 180 11.45 24.49 -9.80
CA PRO A 180 11.55 23.77 -11.08
C PRO A 180 10.51 22.65 -11.27
N LEU A 181 9.93 22.14 -10.17
CA LEU A 181 8.99 21.03 -10.13
C LEU A 181 7.53 21.47 -9.93
N ALA A 182 7.29 22.71 -9.54
CA ALA A 182 5.98 23.20 -9.10
C ALA A 182 5.04 23.65 -10.25
N ALA A 183 5.47 23.56 -11.51
CA ALA A 183 4.61 23.91 -12.65
C ALA A 183 3.34 23.03 -12.67
N PRO A 184 2.12 23.55 -12.89
CA PRO A 184 0.86 22.84 -12.60
C PRO A 184 0.77 21.41 -13.17
N THR A 185 1.02 21.24 -14.48
CA THR A 185 0.96 19.92 -15.14
C THR A 185 2.06 18.97 -14.64
N ILE A 186 3.26 19.49 -14.37
CA ILE A 186 4.38 18.71 -13.85
C ILE A 186 4.12 18.30 -12.41
N GLY A 187 3.58 19.21 -11.59
CA GLY A 187 3.30 18.96 -10.18
C GLY A 187 2.22 17.91 -9.96
N GLU A 188 1.17 17.91 -10.77
CA GLU A 188 0.15 16.84 -10.72
C GLU A 188 0.72 15.47 -11.10
N GLU A 189 1.59 15.41 -12.11
CA GLU A 189 2.24 14.17 -12.50
C GLU A 189 3.22 13.68 -11.41
N ILE A 190 3.99 14.58 -10.79
CA ILE A 190 4.87 14.25 -9.66
C ILE A 190 4.07 13.71 -8.48
N MET A 191 2.96 14.35 -8.10
CA MET A 191 2.09 13.88 -7.02
C MET A 191 1.56 12.46 -7.31
N THR A 192 1.23 12.19 -8.57
CA THR A 192 0.72 10.90 -9.03
C THR A 192 1.81 9.82 -9.01
N ILE A 193 2.97 10.08 -9.63
CA ILE A 193 4.07 9.11 -9.71
C ILE A 193 4.63 8.79 -8.32
N THR A 194 4.83 9.82 -7.49
CA THR A 194 5.40 9.65 -6.14
C THR A 194 4.38 9.18 -5.12
N ASN A 195 3.08 9.21 -5.44
CA ASN A 195 1.97 9.03 -4.51
C ASN A 195 2.14 9.92 -3.26
N CYS A 196 2.63 11.14 -3.43
CA CYS A 196 2.89 12.10 -2.37
C CYS A 196 3.86 11.61 -1.26
N VAL A 197 4.83 10.77 -1.63
CA VAL A 197 5.87 10.28 -0.71
C VAL A 197 7.09 11.21 -0.74
N PRO A 198 7.45 11.89 0.37
CA PRO A 198 8.55 12.87 0.41
C PRO A 198 9.90 12.32 -0.06
N ARG A 199 10.25 11.08 0.31
CA ARG A 199 11.51 10.46 -0.16
C ARG A 199 11.58 10.38 -1.67
N GLU A 200 10.48 10.04 -2.34
CA GLU A 200 10.47 9.92 -3.79
C GLU A 200 10.57 11.31 -4.45
N LEU A 201 9.99 12.36 -3.86
CA LEU A 201 10.21 13.75 -4.30
C LEU A 201 11.68 14.15 -4.22
N VAL A 202 12.34 13.89 -3.08
CA VAL A 202 13.76 14.23 -2.89
C VAL A 202 14.65 13.48 -3.90
N ARG A 203 14.38 12.19 -4.14
CA ARG A 203 15.10 11.40 -5.13
C ARG A 203 14.87 11.88 -6.56
N LEU A 204 13.63 12.27 -6.89
CA LEU A 204 13.27 12.83 -8.18
C LEU A 204 14.01 14.15 -8.40
N PHE A 205 13.92 15.07 -7.44
CA PHE A 205 14.62 16.36 -7.51
C PHE A 205 16.13 16.17 -7.69
N ALA A 206 16.75 15.27 -6.94
CA ALA A 206 18.17 14.98 -7.08
C ALA A 206 18.57 14.48 -8.48
N ALA A 207 17.66 13.82 -9.20
CA ALA A 207 17.91 13.32 -10.56
C ALA A 207 17.76 14.39 -11.65
N VAL A 208 17.07 15.49 -11.37
CA VAL A 208 16.72 16.52 -12.36
C VAL A 208 17.25 17.92 -12.02
N LYS A 209 17.83 18.11 -10.82
CA LYS A 209 18.32 19.41 -10.32
C LYS A 209 19.34 20.09 -11.23
N ASP A 210 20.12 19.31 -11.98
CA ASP A 210 21.21 19.81 -12.82
C ASP A 210 20.77 20.02 -14.29
N PHE A 211 19.47 19.90 -14.57
CA PHE A 211 18.96 20.16 -15.92
C PHE A 211 19.00 21.65 -16.20
N SER A 212 19.63 22.01 -17.32
CA SER A 212 19.67 23.40 -17.81
C SER A 212 18.36 23.85 -18.47
N ARG A 213 17.38 22.95 -18.59
CA ARG A 213 16.07 23.17 -19.23
C ARG A 213 14.94 22.84 -18.26
N SER A 214 13.74 23.32 -18.60
CA SER A 214 12.51 22.93 -17.90
C SER A 214 12.27 21.42 -17.99
N ILE A 215 11.68 20.88 -16.93
CA ILE A 215 11.35 19.47 -16.79
C ILE A 215 10.10 19.16 -17.60
N THR A 216 10.14 18.06 -18.34
CA THR A 216 9.03 17.58 -19.16
C THR A 216 8.41 16.32 -18.57
N ILE A 217 7.22 15.95 -19.04
CA ILE A 217 6.58 14.68 -18.65
C ILE A 217 7.45 13.48 -19.05
N GLU A 218 8.17 13.56 -20.17
CA GLU A 218 9.10 12.51 -20.61
C GLU A 218 10.25 12.29 -19.62
N ASP A 219 10.74 13.36 -18.98
CA ASP A 219 11.75 13.25 -17.92
C ASP A 219 11.22 12.48 -16.72
N LEU A 220 9.98 12.78 -16.31
CA LEU A 220 9.31 12.10 -15.21
C LEU A 220 9.08 10.62 -15.53
N GLN A 221 8.72 10.29 -16.77
CA GLN A 221 8.58 8.92 -17.24
C GLN A 221 9.93 8.18 -17.25
N LYS A 222 11.01 8.84 -17.69
CA LYS A 222 12.37 8.28 -17.68
C LYS A 222 12.84 8.02 -16.25
N TRP A 223 12.62 8.97 -15.34
CA TRP A 223 12.90 8.80 -13.92
C TRP A 223 12.08 7.64 -13.34
N CYS A 224 10.77 7.59 -13.62
CA CYS A 224 9.90 6.51 -13.16
C CYS A 224 10.40 5.15 -13.63
N LYS A 225 10.87 5.03 -14.88
CA LYS A 225 11.45 3.78 -15.42
C LYS A 225 12.74 3.41 -14.69
N SER A 226 13.67 4.36 -14.53
CA SER A 226 14.92 4.12 -13.80
C SER A 226 14.68 3.69 -12.34
N ARG A 227 13.77 4.39 -11.65
CA ARG A 227 13.38 4.05 -10.27
C ARG A 227 12.68 2.70 -10.18
N THR A 228 11.90 2.33 -11.19
CA THR A 228 11.27 1.00 -11.28
C THR A 228 12.33 -0.10 -11.33
N THR A 229 13.38 0.06 -12.14
CA THR A 229 14.48 -0.92 -12.23
C THR A 229 15.19 -1.09 -10.89
N GLU A 230 15.51 0.00 -10.18
CA GLU A 230 16.14 -0.09 -8.85
C GLU A 230 15.26 -0.85 -7.85
N LEU A 231 13.95 -0.56 -7.82
CA LEU A 231 13.03 -1.22 -6.89
C LEU A 231 12.74 -2.67 -7.29
N LEU A 232 12.78 -3.00 -8.59
CA LEU A 232 12.62 -4.36 -9.09
C LEU A 232 13.76 -5.24 -8.59
N SER A 233 15.02 -4.79 -8.72
CA SER A 233 16.18 -5.55 -8.23
C SER A 233 16.10 -5.85 -6.74
N ILE A 234 15.64 -4.88 -5.92
CA ILE A 234 15.42 -5.09 -4.47
C ILE A 234 14.34 -6.15 -4.22
N ALA A 235 13.26 -6.12 -4.99
CA ALA A 235 12.15 -7.05 -4.84
C ALA A 235 12.50 -8.48 -5.32
N GLU A 236 13.28 -8.59 -6.41
CA GLU A 236 13.83 -9.83 -6.94
C GLU A 236 14.79 -10.47 -5.94
N GLU A 237 15.75 -9.70 -5.41
CA GLU A 237 16.68 -10.18 -4.38
C GLU A 237 15.93 -10.68 -3.14
N TYR A 238 14.89 -9.96 -2.70
CA TYR A 238 14.04 -10.42 -1.61
C TYR A 238 13.36 -11.76 -1.92
N TYR A 239 12.78 -11.89 -3.13
CA TYR A 239 12.02 -13.06 -3.53
C TYR A 239 12.91 -14.29 -3.75
N ASP A 240 14.03 -14.12 -4.43
CA ASP A 240 14.92 -15.22 -4.80
C ASP A 240 15.53 -15.92 -3.60
N ASN A 241 15.81 -15.15 -2.53
CA ASN A 241 16.30 -15.63 -1.24
C ASN A 241 15.24 -16.36 -0.39
N ARG A 242 14.03 -16.60 -0.89
CA ARG A 242 12.95 -17.31 -0.18
C ARG A 242 12.85 -18.78 -0.56
N ASP A 243 12.54 -19.61 0.44
CA ASP A 243 12.08 -20.98 0.21
C ASP A 243 10.71 -21.00 -0.49
N LEU A 244 10.34 -22.16 -1.05
CA LEU A 244 9.12 -22.32 -1.84
C LEU A 244 7.85 -21.93 -1.07
N SER A 245 7.75 -22.27 0.22
CA SER A 245 6.57 -21.96 1.02
C SER A 245 6.41 -20.46 1.26
N ARG A 246 7.53 -19.75 1.45
CA ARG A 246 7.56 -18.28 1.56
C ARG A 246 7.25 -17.61 0.23
N LYS A 247 7.75 -18.14 -0.89
CA LYS A 247 7.42 -17.65 -2.24
C LYS A 247 5.92 -17.73 -2.52
N GLU A 248 5.26 -18.84 -2.18
CA GLU A 248 3.80 -18.99 -2.35
C GLU A 248 3.01 -18.03 -1.45
N ARG A 249 3.43 -17.84 -0.19
CA ARG A 249 2.79 -16.87 0.72
C ARG A 249 2.94 -15.44 0.20
N PHE A 250 4.12 -15.09 -0.30
CA PHE A 250 4.39 -13.78 -0.89
C PHE A 250 3.57 -13.53 -2.16
N TYR A 251 3.45 -14.54 -3.05
CA TYR A 251 2.56 -14.48 -4.21
C TYR A 251 1.12 -14.16 -3.81
N LYS A 252 0.58 -14.90 -2.83
CA LYS A 252 -0.78 -14.68 -2.31
C LYS A 252 -0.93 -13.29 -1.70
N ALA A 253 0.09 -12.79 -1.00
CA ALA A 253 0.06 -11.46 -0.43
C ALA A 253 0.04 -10.36 -1.51
N LEU A 254 0.84 -10.51 -2.57
CA LEU A 254 0.87 -9.58 -3.70
C LEU A 254 -0.46 -9.56 -4.47
N VAL A 255 -0.99 -10.72 -4.87
CA VAL A 255 -2.24 -10.79 -5.64
C VAL A 255 -3.40 -10.16 -4.85
N LYS A 256 -3.49 -10.42 -3.54
CA LYS A 256 -4.49 -9.79 -2.67
C LYS A 256 -4.32 -8.28 -2.55
N THR A 257 -3.08 -7.80 -2.52
CA THR A 257 -2.78 -6.36 -2.49
C THR A 257 -3.22 -5.71 -3.80
N PHE A 258 -2.93 -6.33 -4.94
CA PHE A 258 -3.33 -5.83 -6.25
C PHE A 258 -4.85 -5.84 -6.47
N LEU A 259 -5.53 -6.88 -5.99
CA LEU A 259 -6.98 -7.01 -6.06
C LEU A 259 -7.72 -6.19 -4.98
N GLY A 260 -7.01 -5.57 -4.04
CA GLY A 260 -7.61 -4.80 -2.95
C GLY A 260 -8.47 -5.64 -1.99
N SER A 261 -8.07 -6.89 -1.73
CA SER A 261 -8.79 -7.83 -0.87
C SER A 261 -9.02 -7.27 0.54
N THR A 262 -10.18 -7.61 1.13
CA THR A 262 -10.55 -7.27 2.50
C THR A 262 -9.93 -8.21 3.54
N THR A 263 -9.36 -9.32 3.07
CA THR A 263 -8.71 -10.29 3.96
C THR A 263 -7.37 -9.75 4.42
N THR A 264 -6.96 -10.13 5.63
CA THR A 264 -5.64 -9.79 6.15
C THR A 264 -4.57 -10.33 5.19
N VAL A 265 -3.82 -9.40 4.61
CA VAL A 265 -2.62 -9.70 3.81
C VAL A 265 -1.46 -9.94 4.77
N ASP A 266 -0.74 -11.04 4.57
CA ASP A 266 0.36 -11.47 5.44
C ASP A 266 1.71 -11.29 4.73
N PHE A 267 2.28 -10.08 4.81
CA PHE A 267 3.65 -9.84 4.40
C PHE A 267 4.61 -10.08 5.57
N GLU A 268 5.73 -10.75 5.31
CA GLU A 268 6.81 -10.92 6.29
C GLU A 268 7.43 -9.55 6.63
N TRP A 269 7.92 -9.41 7.87
CA TRP A 269 8.43 -8.14 8.39
C TRP A 269 9.58 -7.57 7.55
N ASP A 270 10.45 -8.45 7.03
CA ASP A 270 11.61 -8.09 6.23
C ASP A 270 11.22 -7.57 4.85
N PHE A 271 10.09 -8.02 4.29
CA PHE A 271 9.51 -7.39 3.09
C PHE A 271 8.97 -5.99 3.38
N LEU A 272 8.26 -5.82 4.49
CA LEU A 272 7.69 -4.53 4.88
C LEU A 272 8.80 -3.48 5.08
N ASP A 273 9.95 -3.93 5.58
CA ASP A 273 11.17 -3.14 5.73
C ASP A 273 11.92 -2.92 4.39
N LEU A 274 11.44 -3.36 3.22
CA LEU A 274 11.95 -2.87 1.93
C LEU A 274 11.35 -1.50 1.56
N GLY A 275 10.22 -1.14 2.17
CA GLY A 275 9.55 0.12 1.89
C GLY A 275 8.95 0.22 0.48
N LEU A 276 8.47 -0.89 -0.07
CA LEU A 276 7.69 -0.97 -1.32
C LEU A 276 6.18 -0.84 -1.09
N ILE A 277 5.73 -1.17 0.12
CA ILE A 277 4.33 -1.13 0.56
C ILE A 277 4.26 -0.32 1.86
N TYR A 278 3.12 0.34 2.11
CA TYR A 278 2.78 0.92 3.40
C TYR A 278 1.49 0.31 3.93
N ARG A 279 1.37 0.37 5.26
CA ARG A 279 0.20 -0.13 5.99
C ARG A 279 -0.66 1.03 6.43
N CYS A 280 -1.97 0.84 6.48
CA CYS A 280 -2.90 1.77 7.10
C CYS A 280 -4.00 1.01 7.84
N ARG A 281 -4.59 1.65 8.84
CA ARG A 281 -5.85 1.19 9.46
C ARG A 281 -6.97 2.11 9.01
N VAL A 282 -8.04 1.54 8.49
CA VAL A 282 -9.26 2.28 8.20
C VAL A 282 -10.12 2.26 9.46
N VAL A 283 -10.53 3.45 9.91
CA VAL A 283 -11.42 3.59 11.07
C VAL A 283 -12.73 2.85 10.77
N GLY A 284 -13.06 1.85 11.60
CA GLY A 284 -14.27 1.04 11.44
C GLY A 284 -14.09 -0.29 10.67
N GLU A 285 -12.91 -0.58 10.12
CA GLU A 285 -12.61 -1.90 9.54
C GLU A 285 -11.73 -2.74 10.48
N ILE A 286 -11.95 -4.06 10.48
CA ILE A 286 -11.10 -5.02 11.19
C ILE A 286 -9.89 -5.32 10.32
N GLY A 287 -8.69 -5.00 10.82
CA GLY A 287 -7.41 -5.39 10.22
C GLY A 287 -6.57 -4.24 9.66
N THR A 288 -5.39 -4.59 9.17
CA THR A 288 -4.42 -3.66 8.56
C THR A 288 -4.46 -3.82 7.05
N GLN A 289 -4.73 -2.74 6.33
CA GLN A 289 -4.68 -2.73 4.87
C GLN A 289 -3.26 -2.46 4.38
N HIS A 290 -2.91 -3.06 3.24
CA HIS A 290 -1.62 -2.93 2.60
C HIS A 290 -1.79 -2.21 1.27
N HIS A 291 -0.99 -1.18 1.05
CA HIS A 291 -1.05 -0.33 -0.13
C HIS A 291 0.33 -0.18 -0.73
N ILE A 292 0.43 -0.24 -2.05
CA ILE A 292 1.70 -0.03 -2.74
C ILE A 292 2.14 1.42 -2.55
N LEU A 293 3.43 1.64 -2.30
CA LEU A 293 3.93 2.93 -1.84
C LEU A 293 3.84 4.02 -2.90
N CYS A 294 4.23 3.75 -4.14
CA CYS A 294 4.26 4.71 -5.24
C CYS A 294 4.23 4.01 -6.61
N ARG A 295 4.11 4.77 -7.71
CA ARG A 295 4.01 4.23 -9.08
C ARG A 295 5.24 3.40 -9.50
N PRO A 296 6.50 3.83 -9.23
CA PRO A 296 7.66 2.97 -9.49
C PRO A 296 7.63 1.64 -8.73
N ALA A 297 7.20 1.63 -7.46
CA ALA A 297 7.08 0.41 -6.67
C ALA A 297 5.99 -0.52 -7.22
N GLN A 298 4.86 0.04 -7.67
CA GLN A 298 3.79 -0.72 -8.33
C GLN A 298 4.28 -1.40 -9.59
N LYS A 299 4.97 -0.67 -10.47
CA LYS A 299 5.55 -1.23 -11.69
C LYS A 299 6.56 -2.33 -11.36
N ALA A 300 7.45 -2.10 -10.40
CA ALA A 300 8.46 -3.08 -9.99
C ALA A 300 7.81 -4.38 -9.46
N LEU A 301 6.84 -4.26 -8.56
CA LEU A 301 6.13 -5.42 -8.02
C LEU A 301 5.29 -6.16 -9.07
N LEU A 302 4.71 -5.45 -10.04
CA LEU A 302 3.99 -6.07 -11.17
C LEU A 302 4.94 -6.82 -12.10
N GLU A 303 6.10 -6.26 -12.43
CA GLU A 303 7.12 -6.95 -13.24
C GLU A 303 7.64 -8.20 -12.53
N LEU A 304 7.92 -8.13 -11.22
CA LEU A 304 8.27 -9.30 -10.43
C LEU A 304 7.13 -10.34 -10.44
N PHE A 305 5.89 -9.91 -10.21
CA PHE A 305 4.72 -10.79 -10.16
C PHE A 305 4.48 -11.54 -11.48
N LYS A 306 4.76 -10.92 -12.63
CA LYS A 306 4.69 -11.58 -13.95
C LYS A 306 5.59 -12.82 -14.05
N ASN A 307 6.73 -12.77 -13.39
CA ASN A 307 7.72 -13.84 -13.41
C ASN A 307 7.48 -14.89 -12.32
N MET A 308 6.48 -14.69 -11.44
CA MET A 308 6.16 -15.66 -10.41
C MET A 308 5.34 -16.83 -10.96
N PRO A 309 5.69 -18.08 -10.61
CA PRO A 309 4.87 -19.22 -10.96
C PRO A 309 3.56 -19.22 -10.16
N LEU A 310 2.46 -19.55 -10.83
CA LEU A 310 1.21 -19.86 -10.13
C LEU A 310 1.39 -21.03 -9.16
N PRO A 311 0.77 -20.97 -7.96
CA PRO A 311 0.78 -22.08 -7.02
C PRO A 311 0.25 -23.37 -7.66
N LYS A 312 0.91 -24.50 -7.38
CA LYS A 312 0.58 -25.81 -8.01
C LYS A 312 -0.89 -26.21 -7.81
N ALA A 313 -1.45 -25.91 -6.65
CA ALA A 313 -2.86 -26.18 -6.35
C ALA A 313 -3.82 -25.41 -7.28
N VAL A 314 -3.52 -24.14 -7.56
CA VAL A 314 -4.32 -23.30 -8.47
C VAL A 314 -4.20 -23.85 -9.90
N LYS A 315 -2.99 -24.23 -10.33
CA LYS A 315 -2.77 -24.88 -11.64
C LYS A 315 -3.63 -26.13 -11.82
N SER A 316 -3.62 -27.03 -10.84
CA SER A 316 -4.44 -28.26 -10.89
C SER A 316 -5.94 -27.94 -11.02
N ARG A 317 -6.43 -26.95 -10.28
CA ARG A 317 -7.86 -26.55 -10.33
C ARG A 317 -8.24 -25.86 -11.62
N ILE A 318 -7.32 -25.15 -12.27
CA ILE A 318 -7.51 -24.64 -13.64
C ILE A 318 -7.68 -25.82 -14.60
N CYS A 319 -6.84 -26.85 -14.51
CA CYS A 319 -6.93 -28.03 -15.39
C CYS A 319 -8.28 -28.76 -15.23
N ASP A 320 -8.73 -28.94 -14.00
CA ASP A 320 -9.94 -29.68 -13.68
C ASP A 320 -11.22 -28.82 -13.75
N GLY A 321 -11.10 -27.50 -13.97
CA GLY A 321 -12.23 -26.57 -14.00
C GLY A 321 -12.95 -26.42 -12.65
N SER A 322 -12.24 -26.61 -11.55
CA SER A 322 -12.77 -26.71 -10.18
C SER A 322 -12.39 -25.54 -9.26
N LEU A 323 -12.00 -24.40 -9.85
CA LEU A 323 -11.71 -23.16 -9.12
C LEU A 323 -12.94 -22.68 -8.34
N ASN A 324 -12.72 -22.15 -7.14
CA ASN A 324 -13.73 -21.32 -6.49
C ASN A 324 -13.68 -19.87 -7.04
N GLY A 325 -14.60 -19.01 -6.59
CA GLY A 325 -14.70 -17.62 -7.06
C GLY A 325 -13.41 -16.82 -6.90
N ASP A 326 -12.84 -16.82 -5.68
CA ASP A 326 -11.63 -16.07 -5.35
C ASP A 326 -10.43 -16.61 -6.16
N GLU A 327 -10.27 -17.93 -6.25
CA GLU A 327 -9.20 -18.56 -7.02
C GLU A 327 -9.32 -18.27 -8.51
N PHE A 328 -10.54 -18.19 -9.04
CA PHE A 328 -10.76 -17.84 -10.43
C PHE A 328 -10.39 -16.38 -10.70
N GLU A 329 -10.77 -15.45 -9.83
CA GLU A 329 -10.40 -14.04 -9.97
C GLU A 329 -8.86 -13.87 -9.90
N GLU A 330 -8.21 -14.51 -8.93
CA GLU A 330 -6.74 -14.49 -8.79
C GLU A 330 -6.05 -15.07 -10.04
N ALA A 331 -6.49 -16.24 -10.52
CA ALA A 331 -5.92 -16.89 -11.69
C ALA A 331 -6.13 -16.05 -12.97
N LEU A 332 -7.33 -15.48 -13.14
CA LEU A 332 -7.64 -14.62 -14.27
C LEU A 332 -6.77 -13.36 -14.25
N TYR A 333 -6.68 -12.67 -13.10
CA TYR A 333 -5.88 -11.47 -12.95
C TYR A 333 -4.39 -11.71 -13.24
N HIS A 334 -3.82 -12.79 -12.69
CA HIS A 334 -2.43 -13.16 -12.96
C HIS A 334 -2.16 -13.33 -14.46
N HIS A 335 -3.00 -14.09 -15.16
CA HIS A 335 -2.78 -14.32 -16.59
C HIS A 335 -3.07 -13.11 -17.46
N LEU A 336 -4.04 -12.26 -17.11
CA LEU A 336 -4.25 -11.02 -17.82
C LEU A 336 -2.96 -10.18 -17.81
N ILE A 337 -2.28 -10.12 -16.67
CA ILE A 337 -1.02 -9.36 -16.52
C ILE A 337 0.15 -10.04 -17.25
N CYS A 338 0.23 -11.37 -17.21
CA CYS A 338 1.33 -12.11 -17.81
C CYS A 338 1.19 -12.31 -19.33
N ALA A 339 -0.02 -12.18 -19.88
CA ALA A 339 -0.27 -12.42 -21.28
C ALA A 339 0.32 -11.32 -22.17
N THR A 340 0.81 -11.74 -23.34
CA THR A 340 1.23 -10.83 -24.41
C THR A 340 0.03 -10.02 -24.88
N GLN A 341 0.16 -8.70 -24.84
CA GLN A 341 -0.87 -7.77 -25.25
C GLN A 341 -0.81 -7.50 -26.78
N PRO A 342 -1.95 -7.25 -27.45
CA PRO A 342 -3.32 -7.31 -26.92
C PRO A 342 -3.81 -8.76 -26.76
N ILE A 343 -4.62 -9.01 -25.73
CA ILE A 343 -5.30 -10.30 -25.54
C ILE A 343 -6.57 -10.31 -26.37
N MET A 344 -6.74 -11.32 -27.20
CA MET A 344 -7.89 -11.51 -28.06
C MET A 344 -8.73 -12.66 -27.53
N LEU A 345 -9.98 -12.40 -27.16
CA LEU A 345 -10.90 -13.41 -26.64
C LEU A 345 -12.15 -13.47 -27.51
N LYS A 346 -12.52 -14.67 -27.95
CA LYS A 346 -13.81 -14.91 -28.59
C LYS A 346 -14.92 -14.81 -27.54
N ALA A 347 -15.94 -14.04 -27.89
CA ALA A 347 -17.13 -13.88 -27.09
C ALA A 347 -18.37 -14.22 -27.90
N THR A 348 -19.46 -14.46 -27.20
CA THR A 348 -20.79 -14.73 -27.76
C THR A 348 -21.83 -13.90 -27.02
N ASP A 349 -23.10 -13.98 -27.42
CA ASP A 349 -24.20 -13.58 -26.55
C ASP A 349 -24.42 -14.61 -25.42
N LEU A 350 -25.34 -14.33 -24.50
CA LEU A 350 -25.67 -15.21 -23.36
C LEU A 350 -26.30 -16.56 -23.75
N ASN A 351 -26.51 -16.82 -25.05
CA ASN A 351 -26.98 -18.09 -25.58
C ASN A 351 -25.96 -18.74 -26.54
N GLY A 352 -24.70 -18.29 -26.52
CA GLY A 352 -23.62 -18.90 -27.31
C GLY A 352 -23.70 -18.61 -28.81
N LYS A 353 -24.48 -17.60 -29.22
CA LYS A 353 -24.64 -17.17 -30.61
C LYS A 353 -23.94 -15.84 -30.84
N LYS A 354 -24.00 -15.33 -32.08
CA LYS A 354 -23.45 -14.03 -32.49
C LYS A 354 -21.99 -13.85 -32.07
N PRO A 355 -21.06 -14.65 -32.64
CA PRO A 355 -19.65 -14.58 -32.27
C PRO A 355 -19.12 -13.16 -32.47
N ASN A 356 -18.32 -12.71 -31.52
CA ASN A 356 -17.63 -11.44 -31.53
C ASN A 356 -16.24 -11.62 -30.93
N THR A 357 -15.36 -10.65 -31.13
CA THR A 357 -14.02 -10.65 -30.53
C THR A 357 -13.89 -9.49 -29.58
N ILE A 358 -13.43 -9.77 -28.36
CA ILE A 358 -13.07 -8.79 -27.37
C ILE A 358 -11.56 -8.60 -27.43
N VAL A 359 -11.13 -7.35 -27.52
CA VAL A 359 -9.72 -6.96 -27.46
C VAL A 359 -9.45 -6.34 -26.10
N LEU A 360 -8.63 -6.99 -25.30
CA LEU A 360 -8.10 -6.41 -24.06
C LEU A 360 -6.69 -5.91 -24.37
N LYS A 361 -6.53 -4.58 -24.36
CA LYS A 361 -5.23 -3.92 -24.52
C LYS A 361 -5.07 -2.93 -23.38
N PHE A 362 -4.08 -3.18 -22.53
CA PHE A 362 -3.74 -2.28 -21.44
C PHE A 362 -2.24 -2.20 -21.23
N SER A 363 -1.77 -1.04 -20.77
CA SER A 363 -0.37 -0.77 -20.44
C SER A 363 -0.11 -0.88 -18.93
N HIS A 364 -1.14 -0.69 -18.10
CA HIS A 364 -1.04 -0.65 -16.65
C HIS A 364 -2.23 -1.33 -15.97
N CYS A 365 -2.04 -1.74 -14.71
CA CYS A 365 -3.09 -2.19 -13.81
C CYS A 365 -3.19 -1.23 -12.63
N ASP A 366 -4.41 -0.90 -12.22
CA ASP A 366 -4.66 -0.05 -11.06
C ASP A 366 -5.91 -0.49 -10.29
N ALA A 367 -6.08 0.02 -9.08
CA ALA A 367 -7.27 -0.21 -8.26
C ALA A 367 -7.95 1.11 -7.95
N LEU A 368 -9.27 1.20 -8.17
CA LEU A 368 -10.02 2.41 -7.82
C LEU A 368 -10.12 2.56 -6.31
N GLN A 369 -9.71 3.72 -5.82
CA GLN A 369 -9.93 4.15 -4.44
C GLN A 369 -10.98 5.26 -4.42
N ILE A 370 -12.03 5.09 -3.61
CA ILE A 370 -13.12 6.06 -3.49
C ILE A 370 -12.56 7.43 -3.08
N GLY A 371 -12.90 8.48 -3.83
CA GLY A 371 -12.53 9.86 -3.47
C GLY A 371 -11.09 10.26 -3.80
N LYS A 372 -10.31 9.40 -4.48
CA LYS A 372 -9.08 9.85 -5.17
C LYS A 372 -9.46 10.41 -6.55
N THR A 373 -8.86 11.56 -6.87
CA THR A 373 -9.05 12.36 -8.09
C THR A 373 -9.09 11.50 -9.35
N SER A 374 -9.89 11.94 -10.33
CA SER A 374 -9.99 11.32 -11.65
C SER A 374 -8.63 10.95 -12.20
N LEU A 375 -8.48 9.75 -12.74
CA LEU A 375 -7.26 9.38 -13.45
C LEU A 375 -6.99 10.38 -14.59
N GLY A 376 -8.03 10.95 -15.21
CA GLY A 376 -7.91 12.03 -16.19
C GLY A 376 -7.94 11.51 -17.63
N SER A 377 -7.71 12.38 -18.62
CA SER A 377 -7.65 11.98 -20.03
C SER A 377 -6.38 11.13 -20.29
N GLY A 378 -6.54 9.94 -20.88
CA GLY A 378 -5.41 9.05 -21.24
C GLY A 378 -5.42 7.66 -20.58
N TYR A 379 -6.39 7.36 -19.69
CA TYR A 379 -6.47 6.11 -18.93
C TYR A 379 -7.39 5.05 -19.54
N GLN A 380 -7.60 5.09 -20.86
CA GLN A 380 -8.35 4.04 -21.55
C GLN A 380 -7.59 2.71 -21.57
N ASP A 381 -6.26 2.76 -21.45
CA ASP A 381 -5.36 1.61 -21.49
C ASP A 381 -5.00 1.09 -20.08
N VAL A 382 -5.83 1.32 -19.05
CA VAL A 382 -5.58 0.86 -17.68
C VAL A 382 -6.64 -0.15 -17.24
N LEU A 383 -6.20 -1.37 -16.95
CA LEU A 383 -7.05 -2.40 -16.35
C LEU A 383 -7.28 -2.03 -14.89
N THR A 384 -8.52 -1.73 -14.54
CA THR A 384 -8.85 -1.14 -13.25
C THR A 384 -9.74 -2.08 -12.44
N ARG A 385 -9.35 -2.41 -11.20
CA ARG A 385 -10.24 -3.14 -10.27
C ARG A 385 -11.36 -2.24 -9.76
N GLY A 386 -12.59 -2.73 -9.81
CA GLY A 386 -13.79 -2.09 -9.24
C GLY A 386 -13.71 -1.85 -7.72
N TYR A 387 -14.57 -0.97 -7.20
CA TYR A 387 -14.60 -0.63 -5.77
C TYR A 387 -14.92 -1.83 -4.88
N LYS A 388 -14.22 -1.91 -3.75
CA LYS A 388 -14.63 -2.72 -2.60
C LYS A 388 -16.06 -2.34 -2.17
N GLY A 389 -16.95 -3.33 -2.08
CA GLY A 389 -18.35 -3.14 -1.65
C GLY A 389 -19.36 -2.82 -2.76
N TYR A 390 -18.94 -2.80 -4.03
CA TYR A 390 -19.79 -2.57 -5.21
C TYR A 390 -19.81 -3.82 -6.11
N PRO A 391 -20.65 -4.82 -5.80
CA PRO A 391 -20.42 -6.24 -6.12
C PRO A 391 -20.77 -6.67 -7.56
N ARG A 392 -20.66 -5.78 -8.56
CA ARG A 392 -21.18 -6.03 -9.93
C ARG A 392 -20.12 -6.17 -11.00
N PHE A 393 -19.03 -5.43 -10.88
CA PHE A 393 -17.95 -5.44 -11.85
C PHE A 393 -16.62 -5.60 -11.13
N ASP A 394 -15.86 -6.55 -11.61
CA ASP A 394 -14.56 -6.89 -11.05
C ASP A 394 -13.49 -6.02 -11.69
N PHE A 395 -13.51 -5.90 -13.02
CA PHE A 395 -12.54 -5.10 -13.75
C PHE A 395 -13.20 -4.12 -14.72
N MET A 396 -12.48 -3.05 -15.04
CA MET A 396 -12.84 -2.09 -16.08
C MET A 396 -11.63 -1.81 -16.97
N LEU A 397 -11.88 -1.64 -18.26
CA LEU A 397 -10.86 -1.26 -19.24
C LEU A 397 -11.47 -0.27 -20.23
N GLY A 398 -11.14 1.01 -20.10
CA GLY A 398 -11.85 2.03 -20.86
C GLY A 398 -13.34 2.04 -20.51
N PRO A 399 -14.23 2.08 -21.51
CA PRO A 399 -15.68 1.93 -21.32
C PRO A 399 -16.15 0.46 -21.20
N MET A 400 -15.23 -0.53 -21.17
CA MET A 400 -15.56 -1.94 -20.99
C MET A 400 -15.69 -2.29 -19.50
N PHE A 401 -16.80 -2.92 -19.12
CA PHE A 401 -17.06 -3.38 -17.76
C PHE A 401 -17.06 -4.91 -17.71
N ILE A 402 -16.25 -5.49 -16.84
CA ILE A 402 -15.99 -6.94 -16.80
C ILE A 402 -16.49 -7.51 -15.47
N GLN A 403 -17.36 -8.50 -15.55
CA GLN A 403 -17.91 -9.28 -14.43
C GLN A 403 -17.39 -10.71 -14.55
N VAL A 404 -16.83 -11.26 -13.46
CA VAL A 404 -16.18 -12.58 -13.47
C VAL A 404 -16.83 -13.48 -12.43
N SER A 405 -17.10 -14.74 -12.79
CA SER A 405 -17.72 -15.68 -11.86
C SER A 405 -17.56 -17.13 -12.32
N VAL A 406 -17.47 -18.04 -11.36
CA VAL A 406 -17.50 -19.49 -11.61
C VAL A 406 -18.92 -20.02 -11.84
N SER A 407 -19.96 -19.21 -11.60
CA SER A 407 -21.35 -19.59 -11.88
C SER A 407 -21.75 -19.30 -13.33
N ASP A 408 -22.89 -19.83 -13.79
CA ASP A 408 -23.50 -19.33 -15.03
C ASP A 408 -24.10 -17.92 -14.82
N PHE A 409 -24.29 -17.17 -15.91
CA PHE A 409 -24.76 -15.78 -15.83
C PHE A 409 -26.15 -15.69 -15.19
N GLY A 410 -27.05 -16.64 -15.45
CA GLY A 410 -28.40 -16.62 -14.87
C GLY A 410 -28.39 -16.69 -13.35
N ARG A 411 -27.55 -17.57 -12.78
CA ARG A 411 -27.37 -17.67 -11.32
C ARG A 411 -26.60 -16.48 -10.75
N HIS A 412 -25.58 -16.03 -11.46
CA HIS A 412 -24.73 -14.94 -10.96
C HIS A 412 -25.41 -13.58 -11.03
N ASN A 413 -26.21 -13.30 -12.05
CA ASN A 413 -26.95 -12.05 -12.26
C ASN A 413 -28.19 -11.97 -11.34
N ALA A 414 -27.98 -12.20 -10.05
CA ALA A 414 -28.97 -12.15 -8.99
C ALA A 414 -28.55 -11.15 -7.90
N ASP A 415 -29.50 -10.77 -7.05
CA ASP A 415 -29.26 -9.94 -5.87
C ASP A 415 -28.37 -8.72 -6.12
N SER A 416 -27.19 -8.68 -5.52
CA SER A 416 -26.29 -7.55 -5.59
C SER A 416 -25.52 -7.47 -6.91
N ALA A 417 -25.32 -8.60 -7.59
CA ALA A 417 -24.58 -8.74 -8.86
C ALA A 417 -25.44 -8.48 -10.12
N ASN A 418 -26.74 -8.21 -9.96
CA ASN A 418 -27.63 -7.92 -11.07
C ASN A 418 -27.25 -6.64 -11.83
N VAL A 419 -26.95 -6.78 -13.13
CA VAL A 419 -26.52 -5.70 -14.03
C VAL A 419 -27.49 -4.52 -14.05
N ARG A 420 -28.82 -4.73 -14.02
CA ARG A 420 -29.79 -3.61 -14.04
C ARG A 420 -29.60 -2.64 -12.89
N LYS A 421 -29.25 -3.16 -11.71
CA LYS A 421 -28.99 -2.34 -10.53
C LYS A 421 -27.77 -1.42 -10.70
N ALA A 422 -26.87 -1.69 -11.65
CA ALA A 422 -25.77 -0.76 -11.96
C ALA A 422 -26.24 0.52 -12.67
N PHE A 423 -27.40 0.47 -13.33
CA PHE A 423 -28.02 1.59 -14.03
C PHE A 423 -29.13 2.25 -13.21
N ASP A 424 -29.91 1.43 -12.49
CA ASP A 424 -31.13 1.87 -11.81
C ASP A 424 -30.86 2.42 -10.40
N ASN A 425 -29.93 1.84 -9.64
CA ASN A 425 -29.66 2.29 -8.28
C ASN A 425 -28.83 3.58 -8.32
N ARG A 426 -29.47 4.69 -7.95
CA ARG A 426 -28.85 6.00 -7.83
C ARG A 426 -28.46 6.29 -6.39
N ASP A 427 -27.32 6.94 -6.20
CA ASP A 427 -26.89 7.44 -4.90
C ASP A 427 -27.57 8.77 -4.54
N ILE A 428 -27.20 9.36 -3.40
CA ILE A 428 -27.74 10.64 -2.91
C ILE A 428 -27.51 11.79 -3.90
N LYS A 429 -26.49 11.67 -4.76
CA LYS A 429 -26.18 12.67 -5.80
C LYS A 429 -26.92 12.40 -7.11
N GLY A 430 -27.77 11.37 -7.14
CA GLY A 430 -28.49 10.95 -8.33
C GLY A 430 -27.63 10.17 -9.32
N THR A 431 -26.41 9.77 -8.98
CA THR A 431 -25.48 9.10 -9.88
C THR A 431 -25.61 7.58 -9.75
N ASN A 432 -25.69 6.85 -10.87
CA ASN A 432 -25.66 5.38 -10.83
C ASN A 432 -24.23 4.83 -10.82
N GLN A 433 -24.09 3.51 -10.71
CA GLN A 433 -22.78 2.88 -10.56
C GLN A 433 -21.88 3.05 -11.79
N ILE A 434 -22.44 2.91 -13.00
CA ILE A 434 -21.67 3.07 -14.25
C ILE A 434 -21.19 4.53 -14.39
N GLU A 435 -22.09 5.49 -14.18
CA GLU A 435 -21.80 6.91 -14.21
C GLU A 435 -20.70 7.25 -13.21
N ARG A 436 -20.79 6.73 -11.99
CA ARG A 436 -19.79 6.96 -10.94
C ARG A 436 -18.41 6.46 -11.35
N TYR A 437 -18.32 5.23 -11.86
CA TYR A 437 -17.04 4.68 -12.33
C TYR A 437 -16.44 5.51 -13.45
N LEU A 438 -17.23 5.85 -14.46
CA LEU A 438 -16.74 6.65 -15.58
C LEU A 438 -16.37 8.06 -15.16
N ASN A 439 -17.11 8.65 -14.21
CA ASN A 439 -16.79 9.97 -13.67
C ASN A 439 -15.50 9.95 -12.84
N ASP A 440 -15.31 8.93 -12.01
CA ASP A 440 -14.13 8.74 -11.18
C ASP A 440 -12.89 8.36 -12.02
N LEU A 441 -13.06 7.80 -13.23
CA LEU A 441 -11.94 7.49 -14.13
C LEU A 441 -11.63 8.64 -15.09
N TYR A 442 -12.66 9.20 -15.73
CA TYR A 442 -12.54 10.04 -16.93
C TYR A 442 -13.09 11.46 -16.74
N GLY A 443 -13.41 11.83 -15.51
CA GLY A 443 -14.00 13.12 -15.15
C GLY A 443 -15.52 13.16 -15.30
N PRO A 444 -16.18 14.19 -14.75
CA PRO A 444 -17.65 14.30 -14.71
C PRO A 444 -18.28 14.39 -16.12
N GLY A 445 -19.62 14.28 -16.16
CA GLY A 445 -20.42 14.47 -17.38
C GLY A 445 -20.98 13.18 -17.98
N HIS A 446 -20.74 12.02 -17.36
CA HIS A 446 -21.28 10.75 -17.84
C HIS A 446 -22.73 10.53 -17.39
N SER A 447 -23.54 9.97 -18.30
CA SER A 447 -24.90 9.49 -18.08
C SER A 447 -25.02 8.07 -18.63
N ALA A 448 -25.63 7.16 -17.86
CA ALA A 448 -25.82 5.76 -18.25
C ALA A 448 -27.25 5.32 -17.98
N THR A 449 -27.93 4.75 -18.98
CA THR A 449 -29.30 4.27 -18.85
C THR A 449 -29.51 2.98 -19.65
N ILE A 450 -30.59 2.27 -19.35
CA ILE A 450 -31.10 1.18 -20.18
C ILE A 450 -32.30 1.73 -20.95
N ASN A 451 -32.26 1.70 -22.29
CA ASN A 451 -33.36 2.21 -23.11
C ASN A 451 -34.55 1.23 -23.13
N LYS A 452 -35.63 1.60 -23.84
CA LYS A 452 -36.84 0.77 -23.96
C LYS A 452 -36.60 -0.58 -24.64
N ASP A 453 -35.55 -0.69 -25.44
CA ASP A 453 -35.13 -1.91 -26.16
C ASP A 453 -34.13 -2.76 -25.35
N ASN A 454 -33.92 -2.43 -24.06
CA ASN A 454 -32.94 -3.05 -23.17
C ASN A 454 -31.46 -2.86 -23.60
N GLU A 455 -31.17 -1.88 -24.44
CA GLU A 455 -29.80 -1.54 -24.81
C GLU A 455 -29.18 -0.60 -23.78
N PHE A 456 -27.89 -0.80 -23.55
CA PHE A 456 -27.11 0.07 -22.67
C PHE A 456 -26.73 1.34 -23.42
N VAL A 457 -27.21 2.49 -22.93
CA VAL A 457 -26.93 3.80 -23.52
C VAL A 457 -26.07 4.59 -22.55
N VAL A 458 -24.82 4.85 -22.96
CA VAL A 458 -23.87 5.62 -22.17
C VAL A 458 -23.41 6.83 -22.98
N THR A 459 -23.46 8.01 -22.37
CA THR A 459 -23.10 9.28 -22.98
C THR A 459 -22.16 10.06 -22.07
N LYS A 460 -21.31 10.90 -22.67
CA LYS A 460 -20.53 11.94 -21.99
C LYS A 460 -20.92 13.28 -22.58
N ASP A 461 -21.43 14.18 -21.74
CA ASP A 461 -21.91 15.50 -22.17
C ASP A 461 -22.88 15.41 -23.38
N GLY A 462 -23.79 14.43 -23.32
CA GLY A 462 -24.79 14.16 -24.37
C GLY A 462 -24.28 13.38 -25.59
N HIS A 463 -22.97 13.16 -25.73
CA HIS A 463 -22.39 12.43 -26.85
C HIS A 463 -22.21 10.94 -26.52
N PRO A 464 -22.54 10.00 -27.43
CA PRO A 464 -22.37 8.57 -27.18
C PRO A 464 -20.92 8.19 -26.83
N VAL A 465 -20.75 7.39 -25.77
CA VAL A 465 -19.45 6.79 -25.43
C VAL A 465 -19.25 5.54 -26.31
N SER A 466 -18.40 5.66 -27.33
CA SER A 466 -18.09 4.55 -28.22
C SER A 466 -17.41 3.39 -27.47
N GLY A 467 -17.82 2.16 -27.76
CA GLY A 467 -17.17 0.96 -27.22
C GLY A 467 -17.62 0.56 -25.83
N PHE A 468 -18.71 1.14 -25.28
CA PHE A 468 -19.30 0.64 -24.04
C PHE A 468 -19.95 -0.73 -24.25
N PHE A 469 -19.55 -1.71 -23.46
CA PHE A 469 -20.24 -2.99 -23.32
C PHE A 469 -19.85 -3.69 -22.03
N ILE A 470 -20.69 -4.63 -21.62
CA ILE A 470 -20.46 -5.47 -20.45
C ILE A 470 -19.97 -6.84 -20.92
N VAL A 471 -18.90 -7.32 -20.30
CA VAL A 471 -18.31 -8.63 -20.53
C VAL A 471 -18.55 -9.48 -19.30
N TYR A 472 -19.14 -10.65 -19.51
CA TYR A 472 -19.23 -11.70 -18.51
C TYR A 472 -18.22 -12.80 -18.82
N ILE A 473 -17.30 -13.05 -17.90
CA ILE A 473 -16.27 -14.09 -18.03
C ILE A 473 -16.61 -15.22 -17.07
N ARG A 474 -16.89 -16.41 -17.62
CA ARG A 474 -17.21 -17.60 -16.85
C ARG A 474 -15.95 -18.40 -16.51
N GLY A 475 -15.78 -18.72 -15.22
CA GLY A 475 -14.64 -19.46 -14.66
C GLY A 475 -14.84 -20.96 -14.48
N SER A 476 -15.93 -21.53 -15.01
CA SER A 476 -16.21 -22.96 -14.95
C SER A 476 -16.63 -23.50 -16.32
N PRO A 477 -16.39 -24.79 -16.60
CA PRO A 477 -16.83 -25.41 -17.85
C PRO A 477 -18.33 -25.29 -18.09
N GLY A 478 -18.71 -25.18 -19.37
CA GLY A 478 -20.11 -25.26 -19.79
C GLY A 478 -20.54 -24.17 -20.76
N LYS A 479 -21.45 -24.53 -21.66
CA LYS A 479 -21.94 -23.63 -22.71
C LYS A 479 -22.99 -22.65 -22.18
N PRO A 480 -22.98 -21.39 -22.63
CA PRO A 480 -24.07 -20.45 -22.38
C PRO A 480 -25.35 -20.92 -23.08
N ALA A 481 -26.48 -20.94 -22.36
CA ALA A 481 -27.76 -21.43 -22.88
C ALA A 481 -28.97 -20.57 -22.42
N HIS A 482 -28.76 -19.26 -22.22
CA HIS A 482 -29.77 -18.37 -21.64
C HIS A 482 -30.54 -17.57 -22.70
N ARG A 483 -31.44 -18.23 -23.44
CA ARG A 483 -32.24 -17.59 -24.52
C ARG A 483 -32.99 -16.34 -24.06
N ASP A 484 -33.61 -16.38 -22.88
CA ASP A 484 -34.42 -15.26 -22.39
C ASP A 484 -33.57 -14.10 -21.88
N LEU A 485 -32.38 -14.40 -21.32
CA LEU A 485 -31.46 -13.36 -20.84
C LEU A 485 -30.83 -12.57 -21.99
N VAL A 486 -30.68 -13.17 -23.19
CA VAL A 486 -30.26 -12.42 -24.39
C VAL A 486 -31.24 -11.29 -24.73
N LYS A 487 -32.55 -11.48 -24.50
CA LYS A 487 -33.56 -10.42 -24.71
C LYS A 487 -33.50 -9.34 -23.63
N GLN A 488 -33.18 -9.73 -22.40
CA GLN A 488 -33.10 -8.81 -21.26
C GLN A 488 -31.80 -8.01 -21.22
N PHE A 489 -30.72 -8.57 -21.77
CA PHE A 489 -29.36 -8.03 -21.74
C PHE A 489 -28.63 -8.25 -23.09
N PRO A 490 -29.15 -7.70 -24.20
CA PRO A 490 -28.59 -7.91 -25.54
C PRO A 490 -27.14 -7.39 -25.68
N GLY A 491 -26.74 -6.42 -24.84
CA GLY A 491 -25.40 -5.82 -24.82
C GLY A 491 -24.34 -6.59 -24.03
N VAL A 492 -24.69 -7.71 -23.37
CA VAL A 492 -23.71 -8.52 -22.60
C VAL A 492 -22.98 -9.51 -23.51
N ARG A 493 -21.65 -9.51 -23.43
CA ARG A 493 -20.76 -10.42 -24.15
C ARG A 493 -20.25 -11.50 -23.20
N HIS A 494 -20.41 -12.76 -23.58
CA HIS A 494 -20.01 -13.92 -22.79
C HIS A 494 -18.70 -14.52 -23.31
N VAL A 495 -17.69 -14.62 -22.44
CA VAL A 495 -16.45 -15.40 -22.64
C VAL A 495 -16.53 -16.67 -21.82
N SER A 496 -16.34 -17.83 -22.47
CA SER A 496 -16.43 -19.13 -21.79
C SER A 496 -15.12 -19.55 -21.15
N PHE A 497 -15.19 -20.50 -20.22
CA PHE A 497 -14.00 -21.07 -19.60
C PHE A 497 -13.10 -21.79 -20.62
N GLU A 498 -13.70 -22.44 -21.63
CA GLU A 498 -12.96 -23.11 -22.70
C GLU A 498 -12.13 -22.11 -23.52
N GLU A 499 -12.69 -20.93 -23.82
CA GLU A 499 -11.96 -19.86 -24.50
C GLU A 499 -10.77 -19.37 -23.64
N LEU A 500 -10.98 -19.19 -22.34
CA LEU A 500 -9.88 -18.86 -21.42
C LEU A 500 -8.83 -19.97 -21.39
N ARG A 501 -9.25 -21.23 -21.37
CA ARG A 501 -8.34 -22.37 -21.32
C ARG A 501 -7.44 -22.45 -22.55
N GLU A 502 -8.00 -22.17 -23.72
CA GLU A 502 -7.28 -22.24 -25.01
C GLU A 502 -6.41 -21.03 -25.28
N ASN A 503 -6.80 -19.82 -24.84
CA ASN A 503 -6.15 -18.58 -25.24
C ASN A 503 -5.42 -17.86 -24.10
N LEU A 504 -5.79 -18.13 -22.85
CA LEU A 504 -5.23 -17.47 -21.67
C LEU A 504 -4.48 -18.44 -20.74
N PHE A 505 -5.02 -19.64 -20.50
CA PHE A 505 -4.42 -20.65 -19.60
C PHE A 505 -3.67 -21.77 -20.35
N LYS A 506 -3.44 -21.63 -21.66
CA LYS A 506 -2.87 -22.67 -22.52
C LYS A 506 -1.58 -23.27 -21.99
N ASN A 507 -0.69 -22.44 -21.46
CA ASN A 507 0.64 -22.84 -20.95
C ASN A 507 0.61 -23.45 -19.54
N ILE A 508 -0.57 -23.61 -18.94
CA ILE A 508 -0.77 -24.27 -17.65
C ILE A 508 -1.38 -25.66 -17.80
N VAL A 509 -2.23 -25.82 -18.81
CA VAL A 509 -3.02 -27.04 -19.04
C VAL A 509 -2.25 -28.08 -19.87
N THR A 510 -1.03 -27.76 -20.31
CA THR A 510 -0.10 -28.66 -21.00
C THR A 510 0.83 -29.39 -20.06
#